data_AF-A0A5C6X4A5-F1
#
_entry.id   AF-A0A5C6X4A5-F1
#
_cell.length_a   1.000
_cell.length_b   1.000
_cell.length_c   1.000
_cell.angle_alpha   90.00
_cell.angle_beta   90.00
_cell.angle_gamma   90.00
#
_symmetry.space_group_name_H-M   'P 1'
#
loop_
_entity.id
_entity.type
_entity.pdbx_description
1 polymer ?
#
loop_
_entity_poly.entity_id
_entity_poly.type
_entity_poly.pdbx_seq_one_letter_code
_entity_poly.pdbx_strand_id
1 'polypeptide(L)'
;MSDNKLDTSFSNFVSRARMEVEDHGKDSVRGRAAQRLLDGPLNVEVYSVTNVAREDQEAMLRSILKELDAGYVQEIEACGLGASYAVLQADFKAFSEAMSQAIKTEAAASTEELQRLAADIRSKSVELIHRVNGAYPTTSEEDRKNRSLILGPFALQNDRAAAFYRKNRGRNRLPDVDVDTGADVVIVDEQPQAPVGDVTEPVNA
;
A
#
# COMPACT_ATOMS: atom_id res chain seq x y z
N MET A 1 -3.59 16.69 4.10
CA MET A 1 -2.20 16.94 4.55
C MET A 1 -1.84 16.16 5.83
N SER A 2 -2.52 15.07 6.17
CA SER A 2 -2.28 14.29 7.40
C SER A 2 -1.49 12.99 7.22
N ASP A 3 -1.20 12.56 5.98
CA ASP A 3 -0.49 11.28 5.73
C ASP A 3 0.97 11.29 6.17
N ASN A 4 1.68 12.40 6.06
CA ASN A 4 3.13 12.42 6.31
C ASN A 4 3.57 12.26 7.78
N LYS A 5 2.67 12.36 8.77
CA LYS A 5 3.10 12.41 10.18
C LYS A 5 3.55 11.04 10.69
N LEU A 6 2.77 9.99 10.42
CA LEU A 6 3.11 8.62 10.82
C LEU A 6 4.39 8.14 10.13
N ASP A 7 4.52 8.41 8.83
CA ASP A 7 5.72 8.12 8.04
C ASP A 7 6.97 8.78 8.62
N THR A 8 6.85 10.06 8.99
CA THR A 8 7.94 10.81 9.60
C THR A 8 8.33 10.20 10.95
N SER A 9 7.35 9.86 11.79
CA SER A 9 7.60 9.26 13.10
C SER A 9 8.26 7.88 12.99
N PHE A 10 7.81 7.04 12.07
CA PHE A 10 8.41 5.72 11.83
C PHE A 10 9.83 5.84 11.25
N SER A 11 10.01 6.68 10.23
CA SER A 11 11.32 6.94 9.61
C SER A 11 12.34 7.47 10.63
N ASN A 12 11.91 8.39 11.50
CA ASN A 12 12.75 8.93 12.56
C ASN A 12 13.10 7.89 13.62
N PHE A 13 12.17 7.01 13.99
CA PHE A 13 12.42 5.94 14.94
C PHE A 13 13.48 4.96 14.42
N VAL A 14 13.34 4.50 13.17
CA VAL A 14 14.32 3.62 12.51
C VAL A 14 15.67 4.32 12.34
N SER A 15 15.67 5.58 11.92
CA SER A 15 16.91 6.35 11.75
C SER A 15 17.67 6.52 13.06
N ARG A 16 16.98 6.81 14.17
CA ARG A 16 17.62 6.90 15.49
C ARG A 16 18.20 5.56 15.93
N ALA A 17 17.51 4.44 15.70
CA ALA A 17 18.07 3.12 15.97
C ALA A 17 19.36 2.86 15.16
N ARG A 18 19.43 3.29 13.89
CA ARG A 18 20.66 3.20 13.09
C ARG A 18 21.78 4.07 13.67
N MET A 19 21.48 5.31 14.05
CA MET A 19 22.45 6.22 14.67
C MET A 19 23.05 5.64 15.96
N GLU A 20 22.24 4.96 16.79
CA GLU A 20 22.76 4.32 18.02
C GLU A 20 23.81 3.23 17.74
N VAL A 21 23.72 2.52 16.60
CA VAL A 21 24.76 1.57 16.17
C VAL A 21 26.01 2.30 15.69
N GLU A 22 25.85 3.38 14.94
CA GLU A 22 26.93 4.19 14.38
C GLU A 22 27.72 4.93 15.47
N ASP A 23 27.03 5.57 16.41
CA ASP A 23 27.62 6.44 17.44
C ASP A 23 28.29 5.66 18.58
N HIS A 24 27.71 4.52 18.97
CA HIS A 24 28.19 3.75 20.12
C HIS A 24 28.94 2.47 19.75
N GLY A 25 28.90 2.05 18.49
CA GLY A 25 29.57 0.84 18.01
C GLY A 25 28.89 -0.47 18.45
N LYS A 26 29.10 -1.52 17.65
CA LYS A 26 28.39 -2.82 17.75
C LYS A 26 28.64 -3.60 19.04
N ASP A 27 29.68 -3.28 19.80
CA ASP A 27 30.02 -4.01 21.03
C ASP A 27 29.45 -3.35 22.30
N SER A 28 28.98 -2.10 22.20
CA SER A 28 28.35 -1.41 23.32
C SER A 28 26.97 -2.01 23.65
N VAL A 29 26.48 -1.81 24.88
CA VAL A 29 25.14 -2.27 25.27
C VAL A 29 24.08 -1.63 24.36
N ARG A 30 24.24 -0.34 24.05
CA ARG A 30 23.34 0.42 23.17
C ARG A 30 23.40 -0.05 21.73
N GLY A 31 24.60 -0.17 21.16
CA GLY A 31 24.78 -0.64 19.79
C GLY A 31 24.27 -2.07 19.59
N ARG A 32 24.44 -2.96 20.58
CA ARG A 32 23.85 -4.32 20.53
C ARG A 32 22.33 -4.31 20.60
N ALA A 33 21.74 -3.48 21.47
CA ALA A 33 20.30 -3.33 21.57
C ALA A 33 19.70 -2.75 20.28
N ALA A 34 20.34 -1.72 19.72
CA ALA A 34 19.96 -1.10 18.47
C ALA A 34 20.08 -2.07 17.28
N GLN A 35 21.16 -2.85 17.22
CA GLN A 35 21.34 -3.88 16.20
C GLN A 35 20.24 -4.95 16.29
N ARG A 36 19.84 -5.37 17.51
CA ARG A 36 18.72 -6.32 17.68
C ARG A 36 17.40 -5.76 17.18
N LEU A 37 17.13 -4.47 17.39
CA LEU A 37 15.94 -3.82 16.85
C LEU A 37 15.96 -3.84 15.31
N LEU A 38 17.12 -3.54 14.71
CA LEU A 38 17.32 -3.49 13.26
C LEU A 38 17.35 -4.86 12.58
N ASP A 39 17.80 -5.90 13.27
CA ASP A 39 17.81 -7.29 12.77
C ASP A 39 16.45 -7.99 12.99
N GLY A 40 15.61 -7.46 13.88
CA GLY A 40 14.29 -7.98 14.21
C GLY A 40 13.16 -7.13 13.58
N PRO A 41 12.29 -6.50 14.40
CA PRO A 41 11.06 -5.85 13.92
C PRO A 41 11.28 -4.63 13.02
N LEU A 42 12.49 -4.04 13.02
CA LEU A 42 12.86 -2.94 12.13
C LEU A 42 13.68 -3.41 10.91
N ASN A 43 13.78 -4.72 10.67
CA ASN A 43 14.41 -5.30 9.50
C ASN A 43 13.51 -5.20 8.27
N VAL A 44 13.12 -3.97 7.94
CA VAL A 44 12.27 -3.62 6.81
C VAL A 44 12.82 -2.36 6.17
N GLU A 45 12.65 -2.23 4.86
CA GLU A 45 12.95 -0.97 4.19
C GLU A 45 11.89 0.06 4.58
N VAL A 46 12.30 1.22 5.09
CA VAL A 46 11.33 2.24 5.54
C VAL A 46 10.33 2.60 4.43
N TYR A 47 10.82 2.72 3.20
CA TYR A 47 9.99 3.00 2.02
C TYR A 47 8.94 1.91 1.74
N SER A 48 9.23 0.64 2.05
CA SER A 48 8.26 -0.45 1.85
C SER A 48 7.11 -0.40 2.85
N VAL A 49 7.22 0.38 3.92
CA VAL A 49 6.16 0.60 4.92
C VAL A 49 5.45 1.93 4.70
N THR A 50 6.17 2.97 4.28
CA THR A 50 5.62 4.33 4.15
C THR A 50 5.03 4.65 2.78
N ASN A 51 5.24 3.81 1.76
CA ASN A 51 4.76 4.05 0.39
C ASN A 51 3.82 2.95 -0.13
N VAL A 52 2.99 2.42 0.76
CA VAL A 52 1.96 1.41 0.45
C VAL A 52 0.57 2.01 0.63
N ALA A 53 -0.47 1.25 0.27
CA ALA A 53 -1.84 1.67 0.56
C ALA A 53 -2.04 1.85 2.08
N ARG A 54 -2.96 2.73 2.48
CA ARG A 54 -3.15 3.09 3.89
C ARG A 54 -3.53 1.87 4.75
N GLU A 55 -4.30 0.95 4.19
CA GLU A 55 -4.71 -0.31 4.83
C GLU A 55 -3.52 -1.23 5.05
N ASP A 56 -2.64 -1.36 4.05
CA ASP A 56 -1.43 -2.18 4.15
C ASP A 56 -0.43 -1.56 5.13
N GLN A 57 -0.30 -0.24 5.11
CA GLN A 57 0.54 0.51 6.04
C GLN A 57 0.08 0.30 7.49
N GLU A 58 -1.23 0.36 7.72
CA GLU A 58 -1.85 0.08 9.02
C GLU A 58 -1.49 -1.32 9.52
N ALA A 59 -1.70 -2.34 8.67
CA ALA A 59 -1.46 -3.73 9.02
C ALA A 59 0.03 -4.00 9.30
N MET A 60 0.93 -3.47 8.47
CA MET A 60 2.38 -3.62 8.65
C MET A 60 2.84 -2.95 9.95
N LEU A 61 2.48 -1.68 10.17
CA LEU A 61 2.89 -0.97 11.39
C LEU A 61 2.26 -1.56 12.64
N ARG A 62 1.02 -2.06 12.58
CA ARG A 62 0.41 -2.80 13.69
C ARG A 62 1.24 -4.03 14.06
N SER A 63 1.69 -4.79 13.07
CA SER A 63 2.52 -5.98 13.30
C SER A 63 3.85 -5.62 13.93
N ILE A 64 4.56 -4.62 13.36
CA ILE A 64 5.85 -4.14 13.86
C ILE A 64 5.72 -3.64 15.31
N LEU A 65 4.72 -2.81 15.60
CA LEU A 65 4.52 -2.25 16.94
C LEU A 65 4.19 -3.33 17.97
N LYS A 66 3.37 -4.33 17.59
CA LYS A 66 3.05 -5.47 18.45
C LYS A 66 4.29 -6.31 18.77
N GLU A 67 5.17 -6.52 17.79
CA GLU A 67 6.42 -7.24 18.02
C GLU A 67 7.37 -6.45 18.94
N LEU A 68 7.46 -5.13 18.73
CA LEU A 68 8.25 -4.25 19.59
C LEU A 68 7.76 -4.29 21.06
N ASP A 69 6.45 -4.21 21.28
CA ASP A 69 5.83 -4.29 22.62
C ASP A 69 6.03 -5.67 23.27
N ALA A 70 6.03 -6.75 22.49
CA ALA A 70 6.11 -8.10 23.02
C ALA A 70 7.54 -8.53 23.39
N GLY A 71 8.54 -8.06 22.65
CA GLY A 71 9.90 -8.64 22.70
C GLY A 71 11.05 -7.65 22.84
N TYR A 72 10.84 -6.35 22.62
CA TYR A 72 11.95 -5.41 22.41
C TYR A 72 11.88 -4.14 23.26
N VAL A 73 11.00 -4.09 24.26
CA VAL A 73 10.87 -2.93 25.18
C VAL A 73 12.19 -2.63 25.89
N GLN A 74 12.92 -3.67 26.31
CA GLN A 74 14.22 -3.51 26.98
C GLN A 74 15.26 -2.91 26.05
N GLU A 75 15.29 -3.33 24.79
CA GLU A 75 16.18 -2.77 23.75
C GLU A 75 15.84 -1.30 23.45
N ILE A 76 14.55 -0.95 23.39
CA ILE A 76 14.09 0.44 23.21
C ILE A 76 14.57 1.32 24.38
N GLU A 77 14.44 0.83 25.62
CA GLU A 77 14.91 1.54 26.80
C GLU A 77 16.44 1.68 26.83
N ALA A 78 17.17 0.61 26.51
CA ALA A 78 18.63 0.60 26.47
C ALA A 78 19.18 1.64 25.49
N CYS A 79 18.53 1.80 24.34
CA CYS A 79 18.85 2.80 23.32
C CYS A 79 18.33 4.21 23.65
N GLY A 80 17.61 4.42 24.77
CA GLY A 80 17.01 5.72 25.09
C GLY A 80 15.89 6.15 24.13
N LEU A 81 15.33 5.22 23.36
CA LEU A 81 14.34 5.50 22.31
C LEU A 81 12.90 5.56 22.84
N GLY A 82 12.67 5.37 24.14
CA GLY A 82 11.32 5.30 24.73
C GLY A 82 10.43 6.50 24.39
N ALA A 83 10.97 7.72 24.39
CA ALA A 83 10.20 8.91 24.00
C ALA A 83 9.82 8.90 22.51
N SER A 84 10.73 8.49 21.63
CA SER A 84 10.43 8.34 20.19
C SER A 84 9.43 7.23 19.93
N TYR A 85 9.54 6.13 20.66
CA TYR A 85 8.59 5.02 20.58
C TYR A 85 7.18 5.43 21.02
N ALA A 86 7.06 6.18 22.12
CA ALA A 86 5.77 6.69 22.57
C ALA A 86 5.12 7.64 21.56
N VAL A 87 5.91 8.49 20.89
CA VAL A 87 5.41 9.36 19.80
C VAL A 87 4.91 8.52 18.62
N LEU A 88 5.68 7.50 18.21
CA LEU A 88 5.27 6.59 17.14
C LEU A 88 3.95 5.85 17.47
N GLN A 89 3.82 5.34 18.69
CA GLN A 89 2.58 4.68 19.14
C GLN A 89 1.38 5.65 19.14
N ALA A 90 1.57 6.89 19.61
CA ALA A 90 0.53 7.90 19.61
C ALA A 90 0.08 8.28 18.20
N ASP A 91 1.03 8.47 17.28
CA ASP A 91 0.74 8.80 15.89
C ASP A 91 0.08 7.63 15.15
N PHE A 92 0.51 6.38 15.40
CA PHE A 92 -0.14 5.19 14.85
C PHE A 92 -1.58 5.03 15.34
N LYS A 93 -1.84 5.30 16.63
CA LYS A 93 -3.19 5.29 17.18
C LYS A 93 -4.09 6.33 16.51
N ALA A 94 -3.60 7.57 16.37
CA ALA A 94 -4.34 8.64 15.69
C ALA A 94 -4.63 8.29 14.22
N PHE A 95 -3.67 7.68 13.52
CA PHE A 95 -3.86 7.19 12.15
C PHE A 95 -4.94 6.10 12.07
N SER A 96 -4.87 5.09 12.94
CA SER A 96 -5.86 4.00 13.00
C SER A 96 -7.27 4.49 13.32
N GLU A 97 -7.39 5.46 14.24
CA GLU A 97 -8.67 6.10 14.59
C GLU A 97 -9.23 6.90 13.41
N ALA A 98 -8.39 7.65 12.68
CA ALA A 98 -8.80 8.39 11.50
C ALA A 98 -9.30 7.46 10.38
N MET A 99 -8.63 6.31 10.15
CA MET A 99 -9.11 5.29 9.20
C MET A 99 -10.48 4.74 9.61
N SER A 100 -10.65 4.43 10.89
CA SER A 100 -11.92 3.91 11.42
C SER A 100 -13.07 4.91 11.34
N GLN A 101 -12.77 6.22 11.38
CA GLN A 101 -13.75 7.29 11.19
C GLN A 101 -14.07 7.54 9.71
N ALA A 102 -13.06 7.53 8.82
CA ALA A 102 -13.24 7.70 7.38
C ALA A 102 -14.19 6.65 6.79
N ILE A 103 -14.04 5.37 7.18
CA ILE A 103 -14.94 4.27 6.77
C ILE A 103 -16.39 4.53 7.19
N LYS A 104 -16.62 5.27 8.28
CA LYS A 104 -17.98 5.59 8.78
C LYS A 104 -18.60 6.82 8.11
N THR A 105 -17.79 7.66 7.45
CA THR A 105 -18.21 8.96 6.90
C THR A 105 -18.19 9.02 5.38
N GLU A 106 -17.41 8.19 4.71
CA GLU A 106 -17.40 8.12 3.25
C GLU A 106 -18.63 7.34 2.77
N ALA A 107 -19.69 8.08 2.40
CA ALA A 107 -20.68 7.53 1.49
C ALA A 107 -19.95 7.02 0.24
N ALA A 108 -20.31 5.84 -0.24
CA ALA A 108 -19.76 5.30 -1.48
C ALA A 108 -19.81 6.38 -2.57
N ALA A 109 -18.69 6.56 -3.31
CA ALA A 109 -18.58 7.56 -4.36
C ALA A 109 -19.80 7.46 -5.29
N SER A 110 -20.40 8.62 -5.60
CA SER A 110 -21.56 8.66 -6.48
C SER A 110 -21.19 8.16 -7.88
N THR A 111 -22.17 7.62 -8.61
CA THR A 111 -21.98 7.15 -9.99
C THR A 111 -21.39 8.25 -10.88
N GLU A 112 -21.76 9.52 -10.65
CA GLU A 112 -21.24 10.67 -11.40
C GLU A 112 -19.76 10.94 -11.10
N GLU A 113 -19.33 10.80 -9.85
CA GLU A 113 -17.91 10.92 -9.46
C GLU A 113 -17.07 9.80 -10.07
N LEU A 114 -17.59 8.56 -10.07
CA LEU A 114 -16.94 7.43 -10.72
C LEU A 114 -16.80 7.64 -12.24
N GLN A 115 -17.82 8.19 -12.90
CA GLN A 115 -17.76 8.52 -14.32
C GLN A 115 -16.75 9.62 -14.63
N ARG A 116 -16.69 10.67 -13.80
CA ARG A 116 -15.68 11.75 -13.92
C ARG A 116 -14.27 11.21 -13.72
N LEU A 117 -14.06 10.36 -12.71
CA LEU A 117 -12.77 9.73 -12.45
C LEU A 117 -12.34 8.85 -13.64
N ALA A 118 -13.26 8.05 -14.18
CA ALA A 118 -13.00 7.23 -15.37
C ALA A 118 -12.67 8.09 -16.61
N ALA A 119 -13.28 9.27 -16.76
CA ALA A 119 -12.93 10.20 -17.82
C ALA A 119 -11.53 10.81 -17.62
N ASP A 120 -11.18 11.20 -16.40
CA ASP A 120 -9.86 11.76 -16.07
C ASP A 120 -8.74 10.73 -16.28
N ILE A 121 -8.93 9.48 -15.83
CA ILE A 121 -8.00 8.37 -16.06
C ILE A 121 -7.77 8.16 -17.56
N ARG A 122 -8.84 8.17 -18.37
CA ARG A 122 -8.72 8.04 -19.83
C ARG A 122 -7.92 9.19 -20.44
N SER A 123 -8.19 10.43 -20.03
CA SER A 123 -7.46 11.61 -20.49
C SER A 123 -5.96 11.49 -20.21
N LYS A 124 -5.60 11.16 -18.96
CA LYS A 124 -4.20 10.98 -18.54
C LYS A 124 -3.51 9.82 -19.24
N SER A 125 -4.23 8.73 -19.51
CA SER A 125 -3.69 7.59 -20.25
C SER A 125 -3.32 7.97 -21.69
N VAL A 126 -4.17 8.76 -22.36
CA VAL A 126 -3.90 9.30 -23.69
C VAL A 126 -2.69 10.23 -23.65
N GLU A 127 -2.61 11.12 -22.66
CA GLU A 127 -1.46 12.01 -22.48
C GLU A 127 -0.14 11.23 -22.29
N LEU A 128 -0.15 10.18 -21.46
CA LEU A 128 1.02 9.32 -21.24
C LEU A 128 1.48 8.64 -22.53
N ILE A 129 0.55 8.09 -23.32
CA ILE A 129 0.86 7.48 -24.62
C ILE A 129 1.51 8.52 -25.55
N HIS A 130 0.97 9.75 -25.59
CA HIS A 130 1.55 10.82 -26.41
C HIS A 130 2.96 11.22 -25.96
N ARG A 131 3.19 11.34 -24.64
CA ARG A 131 4.52 11.65 -24.10
C ARG A 131 5.54 10.56 -24.42
N VAL A 132 5.17 9.29 -24.24
CA VAL A 132 6.05 8.15 -24.55
C VAL A 132 6.34 8.08 -26.06
N ASN A 133 5.33 8.26 -26.91
CA ASN A 133 5.53 8.31 -28.35
C ASN A 133 6.35 9.53 -28.79
N GLY A 134 6.25 10.67 -28.09
CA GLY A 134 7.08 11.84 -28.33
C GLY A 134 8.54 11.65 -27.90
N ALA A 135 8.78 10.95 -26.79
CA ALA A 135 10.12 10.63 -26.29
C ALA A 135 10.85 9.60 -27.17
N TYR A 136 10.10 8.67 -27.79
CA TYR A 136 10.61 7.64 -28.69
C TYR A 136 9.88 7.72 -30.05
N PRO A 137 10.18 8.72 -30.88
CA PRO A 137 9.34 9.09 -32.03
C PRO A 137 9.59 8.23 -33.26
N THR A 138 10.73 7.53 -33.35
CA THR A 138 11.13 6.85 -34.59
C THR A 138 10.53 5.45 -34.68
N THR A 139 10.57 4.84 -35.87
CA THR A 139 10.15 3.45 -36.09
C THR A 139 11.30 2.45 -35.88
N SER A 140 12.45 2.92 -35.39
CA SER A 140 13.63 2.09 -35.12
C SER A 140 13.30 0.96 -34.13
N GLU A 141 14.06 -0.14 -34.21
CA GLU A 141 13.85 -1.27 -33.31
C GLU A 141 14.13 -0.90 -31.84
N GLU A 142 15.09 -0.01 -31.60
CA GLU A 142 15.46 0.44 -30.27
C GLU A 142 14.35 1.28 -29.62
N ASP A 143 13.79 2.27 -30.34
CA ASP A 143 12.64 3.05 -29.86
C ASP A 143 11.39 2.18 -29.68
N ARG A 144 11.19 1.19 -30.54
CA ARG A 144 10.10 0.22 -30.39
C ARG A 144 10.28 -0.61 -29.11
N LYS A 145 11.49 -1.10 -28.85
CA LYS A 145 11.81 -1.85 -27.63
C LYS A 145 11.60 -0.99 -26.37
N ASN A 146 12.02 0.27 -26.39
CA ASN A 146 11.86 1.19 -25.27
C ASN A 146 10.38 1.55 -25.01
N ARG A 147 9.59 1.80 -26.06
CA ARG A 147 8.13 1.97 -25.93
C ARG A 147 7.45 0.72 -25.38
N SER A 148 7.83 -0.45 -25.88
CA SER A 148 7.29 -1.74 -25.39
C SER A 148 7.69 -2.03 -23.94
N LEU A 149 8.86 -1.60 -23.49
CA LEU A 149 9.27 -1.76 -22.09
C LEU A 149 8.40 -0.94 -21.14
N ILE A 150 7.98 0.26 -21.58
CA ILE A 150 7.17 1.18 -20.77
C ILE A 150 5.67 0.88 -20.88
N LEU A 151 5.15 0.66 -22.09
CA LEU A 151 3.72 0.48 -22.36
C LEU A 151 3.29 -1.00 -22.37
N GLY A 152 4.22 -1.93 -22.59
CA GLY A 152 3.94 -3.36 -22.67
C GLY A 152 3.29 -3.94 -21.41
N PRO A 153 3.75 -3.60 -20.20
CA PRO A 153 3.09 -4.04 -18.97
C PRO A 153 1.60 -3.63 -18.91
N PHE A 154 1.26 -2.40 -19.32
CA PHE A 154 -0.12 -1.91 -19.36
C PHE A 154 -0.98 -2.66 -20.38
N ALA A 155 -0.43 -2.94 -21.57
CA ALA A 155 -1.13 -3.73 -22.58
C ALA A 155 -1.44 -5.16 -22.08
N LEU A 156 -0.45 -5.80 -21.45
CA LEU A 156 -0.61 -7.16 -20.90
C LEU A 156 -1.68 -7.21 -19.80
N GLN A 157 -1.70 -6.21 -18.91
CA GLN A 157 -2.71 -6.10 -17.86
C GLN A 157 -4.11 -5.87 -18.45
N ASN A 158 -4.24 -5.01 -19.46
CA ASN A 158 -5.53 -4.73 -20.10
C ASN A 158 -6.07 -5.97 -20.84
N ASP A 159 -5.20 -6.71 -21.54
CA ASP A 159 -5.58 -7.96 -22.21
C ASP A 159 -6.02 -9.04 -21.22
N ARG A 160 -5.31 -9.17 -20.09
CA ARG A 160 -5.70 -10.07 -19.00
C ARG A 160 -7.04 -9.68 -18.39
N ALA A 161 -7.25 -8.39 -18.12
CA ALA A 161 -8.52 -7.89 -17.60
C ALA A 161 -9.67 -8.16 -18.58
N ALA A 162 -9.48 -7.88 -19.87
CA ALA A 162 -10.46 -8.15 -20.90
C ALA A 162 -10.73 -9.66 -21.07
N ALA A 163 -9.73 -10.53 -20.90
CA ALA A 163 -9.89 -11.98 -20.91
C ALA A 163 -10.67 -12.46 -19.67
N PHE A 164 -10.39 -11.91 -18.50
CA PHE A 164 -11.10 -12.21 -17.25
C PHE A 164 -12.58 -11.85 -17.35
N TYR A 165 -12.92 -10.61 -17.75
CA TYR A 165 -14.32 -10.18 -17.88
C TYR A 165 -15.07 -10.94 -18.98
N ARG A 166 -14.40 -11.34 -20.07
CA ARG A 166 -14.99 -12.21 -21.10
C ARG A 166 -15.34 -13.59 -20.55
N LYS A 167 -14.46 -14.18 -19.74
CA LYS A 167 -14.63 -15.52 -19.17
C LYS A 167 -15.61 -15.56 -17.99
N ASN A 168 -15.64 -14.49 -17.18
CA ASN A 168 -16.36 -14.42 -15.92
C ASN A 168 -17.47 -13.37 -15.94
N ARG A 169 -18.36 -13.43 -16.96
CA ARG A 169 -19.53 -12.54 -17.07
C ARG A 169 -20.31 -12.54 -15.75
N GLY A 170 -20.39 -11.38 -15.08
CA GLY A 170 -21.10 -11.19 -13.80
C GLY A 170 -20.21 -11.03 -12.56
N ARG A 171 -18.88 -11.23 -12.66
CA ARG A 171 -17.94 -10.83 -11.60
C ARG A 171 -17.43 -9.42 -11.86
N ASN A 172 -17.67 -8.51 -10.92
CA ASN A 172 -17.31 -7.10 -11.06
C ASN A 172 -15.89 -6.76 -10.61
N ARG A 173 -15.17 -7.70 -9.99
CA ARG A 173 -13.84 -7.46 -9.42
C ARG A 173 -12.79 -8.30 -10.13
N LEU A 174 -11.75 -7.63 -10.62
CA LEU A 174 -10.52 -8.29 -11.07
C LEU A 174 -9.81 -8.86 -9.84
N PRO A 175 -9.26 -10.09 -9.92
CA PRO A 175 -8.35 -10.57 -8.89
C PRO A 175 -7.11 -9.69 -8.87
N ASP A 176 -6.58 -9.43 -7.67
CA ASP A 176 -5.29 -8.77 -7.53
C ASP A 176 -4.19 -9.68 -8.11
N VAL A 177 -3.05 -9.11 -8.49
CA VAL A 177 -1.96 -9.89 -9.10
C VAL A 177 -0.75 -9.85 -8.18
N ASP A 178 -0.26 -11.03 -7.83
CA ASP A 178 0.98 -11.18 -7.09
C ASP A 178 2.15 -10.63 -7.93
N VAL A 179 2.90 -9.69 -7.35
CA VAL A 179 3.92 -8.91 -8.07
C VAL A 179 5.13 -9.76 -8.46
N ASP A 180 5.43 -10.80 -7.69
CA ASP A 180 6.61 -11.65 -7.88
C ASP A 180 6.34 -12.81 -8.85
N THR A 181 5.11 -13.33 -8.86
CA THR A 181 4.73 -14.53 -9.63
C THR A 181 3.83 -14.23 -10.83
N GLY A 182 3.17 -13.07 -10.84
CA GLY A 182 2.23 -12.67 -11.88
C GLY A 182 0.94 -13.49 -11.91
N ALA A 183 0.64 -14.21 -10.83
CA ALA A 183 -0.55 -15.03 -10.66
C ALA A 183 -1.72 -14.23 -10.06
N ASP A 184 -2.95 -14.62 -10.42
CA ASP A 184 -4.17 -14.03 -9.87
C ASP A 184 -4.32 -14.43 -8.39
N VAL A 185 -4.25 -13.46 -7.49
CA VAL A 185 -4.62 -13.57 -6.09
C VAL A 185 -6.14 -13.43 -6.00
N VAL A 186 -6.80 -14.57 -5.82
CA VAL A 186 -8.23 -14.56 -5.47
C VAL A 186 -8.34 -14.25 -3.98
N ILE A 187 -8.59 -12.98 -3.64
CA ILE A 187 -9.07 -12.64 -2.31
C ILE A 187 -10.48 -13.20 -2.19
N VAL A 188 -10.60 -14.36 -1.55
CA VAL A 188 -11.89 -14.91 -1.15
C VAL A 188 -12.26 -14.14 0.11
N ASP A 189 -13.19 -13.18 0.00
CA ASP A 189 -13.79 -12.58 1.20
C ASP A 189 -14.36 -13.71 2.05
N GLU A 190 -13.74 -14.02 3.19
CA GLU A 190 -14.31 -14.90 4.21
C GLU A 190 -15.46 -14.17 4.90
N GLN A 191 -16.56 -13.96 4.19
CA GLN A 191 -17.93 -13.93 4.70
C GLN A 191 -18.91 -13.87 3.52
N PRO A 192 -19.83 -14.85 3.39
CA PRO A 192 -20.92 -14.73 2.44
C PRO A 192 -21.79 -13.54 2.85
N GLN A 193 -21.83 -12.49 2.04
CA GLN A 193 -22.93 -11.54 2.10
C GLN A 193 -24.22 -12.34 1.90
N ALA A 194 -25.14 -12.22 2.87
CA ALA A 194 -26.43 -12.88 2.85
C ALA A 194 -27.15 -12.61 1.52
N PRO A 195 -27.94 -13.57 1.00
CA PRO A 195 -28.60 -13.41 -0.28
C PRO A 195 -29.48 -12.16 -0.27
N VAL A 196 -29.24 -11.27 -1.23
CA VAL A 196 -30.09 -10.13 -1.53
C VAL A 196 -31.47 -10.71 -1.88
N GLY A 197 -32.47 -10.47 -1.04
CA GLY A 197 -33.82 -10.99 -1.23
C GLY A 197 -34.39 -10.57 -2.58
N ASP A 198 -35.11 -11.50 -3.22
CA ASP A 198 -35.79 -11.32 -4.50
C ASP A 198 -36.58 -10.00 -4.54
N VAL A 199 -36.24 -9.15 -5.51
CA VAL A 199 -37.05 -8.01 -5.88
C VAL A 199 -38.32 -8.54 -6.53
N THR A 200 -39.37 -8.77 -5.74
CA THR A 200 -40.71 -8.97 -6.27
C THR A 200 -41.14 -7.70 -7.00
N GLU A 201 -41.34 -7.82 -8.31
CA GLU A 201 -41.91 -6.79 -9.17
C GLU A 201 -43.26 -6.30 -8.61
N PRO A 202 -43.57 -4.99 -8.66
CA PRO A 202 -44.91 -4.52 -8.33
C PRO A 202 -45.88 -4.94 -9.44
N VAL A 203 -46.85 -5.77 -9.06
CA VAL A 203 -48.05 -6.05 -9.85
C VAL A 203 -48.85 -4.76 -10.00
N ASN A 204 -48.91 -4.22 -11.21
CA ASN A 204 -49.85 -3.15 -11.55
C ASN A 204 -51.29 -3.65 -11.33
N ALA A 205 -52.03 -2.95 -10.47
CA ALA A 205 -53.48 -3.04 -10.33
C ALA A 205 -54.14 -1.82 -10.99
#